data_AF-A0A7V5LJX4-F1
#
_entry.id   AF-A0A7V5LJX4-F1
#
_cell.length_a   1.000
_cell.length_b   1.000
_cell.length_c   1.000
_cell.angle_alpha   90.00
_cell.angle_beta   90.00
_cell.angle_gamma   90.00
#
_symmetry.space_group_name_H-M   'P 1'
#
loop_
_entity.id
_entity.type
_entity.pdbx_description
1 polymer ?
#
loop_
_entity_poly.entity_id
_entity_poly.type
_entity_poly.pdbx_seq_one_letter_code
_entity_poly.pdbx_strand_id
1 'polypeptide(L)'
;MNRIIFLLLGFAFLIIGCQKMSVEALQKMVDRGEFSKAEKLIKKRLSKDGELTSQQKQTLLFELERMNRIRKDFTATREQVVEFIRKYYPEVSDSDLDRWEKEKKLEFMIIDGQKKYFKYAARNLFRLD
;
A
#
# COMPACT_ATOMS: atom_id res chain seq x y z
N MET A 1 -40.26 -47.97 10.23
CA MET A 1 -39.38 -46.94 10.82
C MET A 1 -38.17 -46.80 9.89
N ASN A 2 -38.25 -45.89 8.90
CA ASN A 2 -37.75 -44.50 8.97
C ASN A 2 -36.23 -44.50 9.25
N ARG A 3 -35.31 -44.10 8.36
CA ARG A 3 -35.40 -43.24 7.17
C ARG A 3 -34.32 -43.59 6.14
N ILE A 4 -34.72 -43.51 4.87
CA ILE A 4 -33.87 -43.35 3.69
C ILE A 4 -33.05 -42.05 3.87
N ILE A 5 -31.72 -42.12 3.79
CA ILE A 5 -30.87 -40.93 3.61
C ILE A 5 -30.48 -40.91 2.13
N PHE A 6 -31.11 -39.98 1.42
CA PHE A 6 -30.84 -39.63 0.03
C PHE A 6 -29.44 -39.02 -0.12
N LEU A 7 -28.72 -39.52 -1.12
CA LEU A 7 -27.83 -38.79 -2.04
C LEU A 7 -27.77 -37.27 -1.86
N LEU A 8 -26.55 -36.74 -1.70
CA LEU A 8 -26.05 -35.63 -2.51
C LEU A 8 -24.51 -35.64 -2.48
N LEU A 9 -23.95 -36.31 -3.48
CA LEU A 9 -22.60 -36.08 -3.98
C LEU A 9 -22.52 -34.61 -4.44
N GLY A 10 -22.23 -33.71 -3.51
CA GLY A 10 -21.87 -32.33 -3.81
C GLY A 10 -20.41 -32.29 -4.27
N PHE A 11 -20.19 -32.55 -5.55
CA PHE A 11 -18.94 -32.27 -6.24
C PHE A 11 -18.69 -30.76 -6.20
N ALA A 12 -18.13 -30.26 -5.09
CA ALA A 12 -17.62 -28.90 -5.02
C ALA A 12 -16.35 -28.86 -5.88
N PHE A 13 -16.57 -28.52 -7.14
CA PHE A 13 -15.57 -28.28 -8.16
C PHE A 13 -14.62 -27.20 -7.63
N LEU A 14 -13.53 -27.62 -6.99
CA LEU A 14 -12.37 -26.78 -6.69
C LEU A 14 -11.68 -26.48 -8.02
N ILE A 15 -12.30 -25.62 -8.83
CA ILE A 15 -11.57 -24.89 -9.87
C ILE A 15 -10.68 -23.90 -9.11
N ILE A 16 -9.52 -24.35 -8.64
CA ILE A 16 -8.39 -23.46 -8.44
C ILE A 16 -7.87 -23.11 -9.84
N GLY A 17 -8.72 -22.43 -10.60
CA GLY A 17 -8.31 -21.72 -11.80
C GLY A 17 -7.48 -20.57 -11.30
N CYS A 18 -6.27 -20.43 -11.84
CA CYS A 18 -5.41 -19.28 -11.60
C CYS A 18 -6.19 -18.02 -12.03
N GLN A 19 -6.98 -17.45 -11.12
CA GLN A 19 -7.81 -16.29 -11.41
C GLN A 19 -6.83 -15.13 -11.65
N LYS A 20 -6.75 -14.69 -12.90
CA LYS A 20 -5.89 -13.57 -13.27
C LYS A 20 -6.33 -12.37 -12.43
N MET A 21 -5.41 -11.84 -11.64
CA MET A 21 -5.71 -10.72 -10.76
C MET A 21 -6.18 -9.51 -11.59
N SER A 22 -7.29 -8.91 -11.18
CA SER A 22 -7.88 -7.77 -11.88
C SER A 22 -6.99 -6.52 -11.74
N VAL A 23 -7.17 -5.56 -12.65
CA VAL A 23 -6.52 -4.23 -12.53
C VAL A 23 -6.91 -3.56 -11.21
N GLU A 24 -8.17 -3.67 -10.80
CA GLU A 24 -8.63 -3.13 -9.52
C GLU A 24 -7.93 -3.79 -8.32
N ALA A 25 -7.70 -5.11 -8.36
CA ALA A 25 -6.97 -5.80 -7.31
C ALA A 25 -5.50 -5.35 -7.25
N LEU A 26 -4.87 -5.05 -8.40
CA LEU A 26 -3.54 -4.43 -8.46
C LEU A 26 -3.54 -3.03 -7.84
N GLN A 27 -4.53 -2.18 -8.14
CA GLN A 27 -4.65 -0.85 -7.54
C GLN A 27 -4.84 -0.91 -6.03
N LYS A 28 -5.70 -1.81 -5.54
CA LYS A 28 -5.88 -2.03 -4.10
C LYS A 28 -4.58 -2.47 -3.41
N MET A 29 -3.69 -3.20 -4.09
CA MET A 29 -2.36 -3.52 -3.55
C MET A 29 -1.48 -2.27 -3.45
N VAL A 30 -1.52 -1.39 -4.46
CA VAL A 30 -0.83 -0.10 -4.41
C VAL A 30 -1.37 0.75 -3.26
N ASP A 31 -2.68 0.84 -3.09
CA ASP A 31 -3.27 1.65 -2.02
C ASP A 31 -2.94 1.13 -0.61
N ARG A 32 -2.70 -0.17 -0.46
CA ARG A 32 -2.19 -0.77 0.79
C ARG A 32 -0.68 -0.60 0.99
N GLY A 33 0.03 0.01 0.04
CA GLY A 33 1.48 0.19 0.10
C GLY A 33 2.30 -1.05 -0.23
N GLU A 34 1.72 -2.11 -0.80
CA GLU A 34 2.43 -3.34 -1.21
C GLU A 34 3.25 -3.13 -2.50
N PHE A 35 4.03 -2.05 -2.58
CA PHE A 35 4.61 -1.53 -3.82
C PHE A 35 5.53 -2.51 -4.52
N SER A 36 6.42 -3.20 -3.80
CA SER A 36 7.37 -4.14 -4.41
C SER A 36 6.65 -5.31 -5.09
N LYS A 37 5.61 -5.83 -4.43
CA LYS A 37 4.79 -6.92 -4.96
C LYS A 37 3.89 -6.44 -6.10
N ALA A 38 3.24 -5.28 -5.93
CA ALA A 38 2.38 -4.69 -6.94
C ALA A 38 3.17 -4.39 -8.21
N GLU A 39 4.33 -3.74 -8.12
CA GLU A 39 5.21 -3.42 -9.25
C GLU A 39 5.60 -4.67 -10.06
N LYS A 40 6.01 -5.75 -9.37
CA LYS A 40 6.35 -7.03 -10.03
C LYS A 40 5.16 -7.59 -10.81
N LEU A 41 3.97 -7.58 -10.22
CA LEU A 41 2.76 -8.11 -10.84
C LEU A 41 2.26 -7.22 -11.98
N ILE A 42 2.34 -5.90 -11.84
CA ILE A 42 1.99 -4.93 -12.87
C ILE A 42 2.91 -5.10 -14.08
N LYS A 43 4.23 -5.13 -13.88
CA LYS A 43 5.21 -5.34 -14.97
C LYS A 43 4.96 -6.66 -15.71
N LYS A 44 4.70 -7.75 -14.97
CA LYS A 44 4.33 -9.04 -15.56
C LYS A 44 3.02 -8.98 -16.36
N ARG A 45 2.05 -8.15 -15.94
CA ARG A 45 0.77 -7.99 -16.64
C ARG A 45 0.93 -7.16 -17.91
N LEU A 46 1.73 -6.10 -17.86
CA LEU A 46 2.03 -5.24 -18.99
C LEU A 46 2.84 -5.93 -20.10
N SER A 47 3.68 -6.92 -19.75
CA SER A 47 4.47 -7.68 -20.72
C SER A 47 3.68 -8.74 -21.49
N LYS A 48 2.37 -8.89 -21.22
CA LYS A 48 1.51 -9.88 -21.88
C LYS A 48 0.58 -9.22 -22.89
N ASP A 49 0.82 -9.49 -24.16
CA ASP A 49 0.01 -8.96 -25.24
C ASP A 49 -1.41 -9.54 -25.28
N GLY A 50 -2.35 -8.74 -25.78
CA GLY A 50 -3.76 -9.12 -25.94
C GLY A 50 -4.58 -9.23 -24.66
N GLU A 51 -3.97 -9.20 -23.46
CA GLU A 51 -4.71 -9.42 -22.21
C GLU A 51 -5.24 -8.13 -21.54
N LEU A 52 -4.86 -6.93 -22.00
CA LEU A 52 -5.26 -5.64 -21.40
C LEU A 52 -5.83 -4.72 -22.48
N THR A 53 -6.92 -4.02 -22.17
CA THR A 53 -7.39 -2.89 -22.98
C THR A 53 -6.38 -1.73 -22.90
N SER A 54 -6.42 -0.81 -23.87
CA SER A 54 -5.58 0.40 -23.85
C SER A 54 -5.76 1.20 -22.56
N GLN A 55 -6.99 1.33 -22.08
CA GLN A 55 -7.30 2.01 -20.82
C GLN A 55 -6.66 1.30 -19.63
N GLN A 56 -6.76 -0.03 -19.56
CA GLN A 56 -6.14 -0.80 -18.48
C GLN A 56 -4.61 -0.69 -18.49
N LYS A 57 -3.98 -0.69 -19.68
CA LYS A 57 -2.53 -0.45 -19.79
C LYS A 57 -2.14 0.92 -19.24
N GLN A 58 -2.88 1.97 -19.61
CA GLN A 58 -2.63 3.33 -19.10
C GLN A 58 -2.80 3.41 -17.58
N THR A 59 -3.85 2.82 -17.02
CA THR A 59 -4.07 2.75 -15.57
C THR A 59 -2.87 2.10 -14.87
N LEU A 60 -2.39 0.95 -15.37
CA LEU A 60 -1.27 0.24 -14.77
C LEU A 60 0.06 1.03 -14.87
N LEU A 61 0.31 1.71 -15.99
CA LEU A 61 1.48 2.59 -16.14
C LEU A 61 1.41 3.78 -15.18
N PHE A 62 0.23 4.37 -15.00
CA PHE A 62 0.01 5.43 -14.03
C PHE A 62 0.33 4.97 -12.60
N GLU A 63 -0.10 3.77 -12.21
CA GLU A 63 0.20 3.24 -10.87
C GLU A 63 1.72 3.02 -10.66
N LEU A 64 2.46 2.56 -11.68
CA LEU A 64 3.93 2.45 -11.60
C LEU A 64 4.57 3.83 -11.31
N GLU A 65 4.14 4.86 -12.03
CA GLU A 65 4.64 6.23 -11.82
C GLU A 65 4.22 6.80 -10.46
N ARG A 66 2.97 6.57 -10.04
CA ARG A 66 2.48 6.98 -8.72
C ARG A 66 3.31 6.36 -7.61
N MET A 67 3.54 5.04 -7.64
CA MET A 67 4.39 4.36 -6.66
C MET A 67 5.81 4.93 -6.65
N ASN A 68 6.40 5.20 -7.82
CA ASN A 68 7.73 5.77 -7.93
C ASN A 68 7.81 7.17 -7.29
N ARG A 69 6.83 8.04 -7.51
CA ARG A 69 6.76 9.36 -6.87
C ARG A 69 6.61 9.24 -5.35
N ILE A 70 5.70 8.38 -4.89
CA ILE A 70 5.51 8.15 -3.45
C ILE A 70 6.81 7.67 -2.79
N ARG A 71 7.56 6.73 -3.40
CA ARG A 71 8.86 6.31 -2.85
C ARG A 71 9.88 7.44 -2.75
N LYS A 72 9.84 8.42 -3.66
CA LYS A 72 10.72 9.60 -3.65
C LYS A 72 10.30 10.65 -2.62
N ASP A 73 9.02 10.71 -2.30
CA ASP A 73 8.47 11.64 -1.32
C ASP A 73 8.53 11.09 0.11
N PHE A 74 8.38 9.78 0.29
CA PHE A 74 8.37 9.10 1.59
C PHE A 74 9.68 8.34 1.83
N THR A 75 10.72 9.09 2.15
CA THR A 75 12.07 8.57 2.35
C THR A 75 12.57 8.63 3.79
N ALA A 76 11.96 9.47 4.63
CA ALA A 76 12.45 9.72 5.98
C ALA A 76 12.11 8.56 6.93
N THR A 77 13.06 8.17 7.77
CA THR A 77 12.83 7.18 8.84
C THR A 77 12.31 7.86 10.10
N ARG A 78 11.79 7.05 11.04
CA ARG A 78 11.37 7.54 12.36
C ARG A 78 12.53 8.24 13.08
N GLU A 79 13.71 7.65 13.05
CA GLU A 79 14.89 8.14 13.75
C GLU A 79 15.28 9.52 13.23
N GLN A 80 15.30 9.70 11.90
CA GLN A 80 15.59 11.00 11.26
C GLN A 80 14.56 12.07 11.63
N VAL A 81 13.28 11.69 11.68
CA VAL A 81 12.19 12.60 12.08
C VAL A 81 12.34 13.01 13.53
N VAL A 82 12.55 12.06 14.44
CA VAL A 82 12.71 12.31 15.87
C VAL A 82 13.95 13.15 16.14
N GLU A 83 15.08 12.82 15.51
CA GLU A 83 16.32 13.59 15.62
C GLU A 83 16.11 15.05 15.20
N PHE A 84 15.36 15.29 14.12
CA PHE A 84 15.05 16.65 13.68
C PHE A 84 14.15 17.38 14.70
N ILE A 85 13.08 16.74 15.17
CA ILE A 85 12.12 17.34 16.10
C ILE A 85 12.80 17.70 17.42
N ARG A 86 13.69 16.85 17.93
CA ARG A 86 14.42 17.07 19.19
C ARG A 86 15.28 18.32 19.22
N LYS A 87 15.64 18.89 18.07
CA LYS A 87 16.36 20.16 17.99
C LYS A 87 15.52 21.33 18.51
N TYR A 88 14.20 21.19 18.51
CA TYR A 88 13.23 22.22 18.90
C TYR A 88 12.35 21.78 20.08
N TYR A 89 12.06 20.48 20.19
CA TYR A 89 11.35 19.86 21.31
C TYR A 89 12.20 18.73 21.92
N PRO A 90 13.19 19.04 22.78
CA PRO A 90 14.13 18.04 23.31
C PRO A 90 13.44 16.87 24.04
N GLU A 91 12.36 17.16 24.74
CA GLU A 91 11.58 16.21 25.55
C GLU A 91 10.45 15.52 24.76
N VAL A 92 10.48 15.54 23.41
CA VAL A 92 9.43 14.92 22.59
C VAL A 92 9.25 13.44 22.93
N SER A 93 8.01 13.06 23.20
CA SER A 93 7.62 11.69 23.54
C SER A 93 7.06 10.94 22.34
N ASP A 94 6.98 9.61 22.44
CA ASP A 94 6.26 8.80 21.45
C ASP A 94 4.78 9.19 21.36
N SER A 95 4.17 9.61 22.47
CA SER A 95 2.77 10.04 22.51
C SER A 95 2.52 11.34 21.73
N ASP A 96 3.50 12.24 21.68
CA ASP A 96 3.42 13.45 20.86
C ASP A 96 3.48 13.09 19.37
N LEU A 97 4.36 12.16 19.01
CA LEU A 97 4.50 11.67 17.65
C LEU A 97 3.21 10.99 17.18
N ASP A 98 2.62 10.12 18.00
CA ASP A 98 1.34 9.46 17.70
C ASP A 98 0.19 10.46 17.56
N ARG A 99 0.16 11.49 18.41
CA ARG A 99 -0.82 12.60 18.31
C ARG A 99 -0.68 13.33 16.97
N TRP A 100 0.53 13.75 16.61
CA TRP A 100 0.76 14.48 15.36
C TRP A 100 0.50 13.62 14.11
N GLU A 101 0.79 12.33 14.17
CA GLU A 101 0.43 11.36 13.12
C GLU A 101 -1.10 11.29 12.95
N LYS A 102 -1.84 11.13 14.05
CA LYS A 102 -3.31 11.06 14.04
C LYS A 102 -3.95 12.35 13.55
N GLU A 103 -3.38 13.50 13.91
CA GLU A 103 -3.81 14.83 13.48
C GLU A 103 -3.35 15.19 12.06
N LYS A 104 -2.61 14.30 11.38
CA LYS A 104 -2.03 14.51 10.04
C LYS A 104 -1.03 15.66 9.97
N LYS A 105 -0.48 16.10 11.11
CA LYS A 105 0.59 17.09 11.19
C LYS A 105 1.96 16.46 10.92
N LEU A 106 2.11 15.18 11.26
CA LEU A 106 3.29 14.38 10.94
C LEU A 106 2.94 13.29 9.92
N GLU A 107 3.08 13.63 8.65
CA GLU A 107 2.65 12.78 7.53
C GLU A 107 3.55 11.55 7.34
N PHE A 108 2.93 10.37 7.23
CA PHE A 108 3.61 9.10 6.98
C PHE A 108 2.79 8.18 6.08
N MET A 109 3.45 7.15 5.54
CA MET A 109 2.84 6.03 4.85
C MET A 109 3.49 4.72 5.29
N ILE A 110 2.74 3.62 5.16
CA ILE A 110 3.30 2.26 5.24
C ILE A 110 3.61 1.81 3.82
N ILE A 111 4.88 1.56 3.51
CA ILE A 111 5.35 1.11 2.19
C ILE A 111 6.12 -0.18 2.40
N ASP A 112 5.67 -1.27 1.77
CA ASP A 112 6.23 -2.61 1.90
C ASP A 112 6.41 -3.03 3.38
N GLY A 113 5.43 -2.68 4.22
CA GLY A 113 5.42 -2.98 5.65
C GLY A 113 6.27 -2.04 6.52
N GLN A 114 6.98 -1.07 5.93
CA GLN A 114 7.79 -0.11 6.66
C GLN A 114 7.08 1.24 6.78
N LYS A 115 7.02 1.80 7.99
CA LYS A 115 6.60 3.19 8.19
C LYS A 115 7.68 4.12 7.65
N LYS A 116 7.32 4.96 6.68
CA LYS A 116 8.15 6.01 6.10
C LYS A 116 7.43 7.34 6.25
N TYR A 117 8.16 8.36 6.65
CA TYR A 117 7.63 9.71 6.75
C TYR A 117 7.85 10.46 5.44
N PHE A 118 6.95 11.40 5.16
CA PHE A 118 7.20 12.37 4.10
C PHE A 118 8.51 13.10 4.40
N LYS A 119 9.34 13.31 3.39
CA LYS A 119 10.70 13.88 3.52
C LYS A 119 10.73 15.25 4.21
N TYR A 120 9.61 15.98 4.19
CA TYR A 120 9.46 17.26 4.89
C TYR A 120 8.52 17.21 6.10
N ALA A 121 8.06 16.04 6.55
CA ALA A 121 7.11 15.89 7.65
C ALA A 121 7.57 16.62 8.92
N ALA A 122 8.80 16.34 9.39
CA ALA A 122 9.35 16.99 10.58
C ALA A 122 9.46 18.52 10.43
N ARG A 123 9.87 19.01 9.25
CA ARG A 123 9.96 20.46 8.98
C ARG A 123 8.57 21.12 8.92
N ASN A 124 7.59 20.41 8.38
CA ASN A 124 6.23 20.90 8.21
C ASN A 124 5.45 20.93 9.51
N LEU A 125 5.77 20.03 10.46
CA LEU A 125 5.15 19.97 11.77
C LEU A 125 5.06 21.36 12.44
N PHE A 126 6.16 22.11 12.45
CA PHE A 126 6.24 23.46 13.05
C PHE A 126 5.41 24.55 12.36
N ARG A 127 4.76 24.24 11.23
CA ARG A 127 3.80 25.14 10.56
C ARG A 127 2.36 24.78 10.89
N LEU A 128 2.14 23.59 11.44
CA LEU A 128 0.83 22.99 11.61
C LEU A 128 0.48 22.76 13.09
N ASP A 129 1.48 22.74 13.97
CA ASP A 129 1.38 22.66 15.43
C ASP A 129 1.81 23.98 16.07
#